data_AF-X1A9Y6-F1
#
_entry.id   AF-X1A9Y6-F1
#
_cell.length_a   1.000
_cell.length_b   1.000
_cell.length_c   1.000
_cell.angle_alpha   90.00
_cell.angle_beta   90.00
_cell.angle_gamma   90.00
#
_symmetry.space_group_name_H-M   'P 1'
#
loop_
_entity.id
_entity.type
_entity.pdbx_description
1 polymer ?
#
loop_
_entity_poly.entity_id
_entity_poly.type
_entity_poly.pdbx_seq_one_letter_code
_entity_poly.pdbx_strand_id
1 'polypeptide(L)'
;MEDYELFNRNTQAIIYGLQRNPIQRMLDFDFVSKREKQSVAAIIRPTQNAAISYHKVFYGNKEIVIPIYKTLGLAMKTTLTLM
;
A
#
# COMPACT_ATOMS: atom_id res chain seq x y z
N MET A 1 -13.53 -17.95 19.90
CA MET A 1 -14.07 -17.49 18.61
C MET A 1 -13.02 -17.92 17.60
N GLU A 2 -13.12 -19.11 17.03
CA GLU A 2 -12.07 -19.67 16.15
C GLU A 2 -12.74 -20.14 14.86
N ASP A 3 -12.12 -20.08 13.69
CA ASP A 3 -10.69 -20.05 13.37
C ASP A 3 -10.56 -19.33 12.01
N TYR A 4 -9.82 -18.22 11.87
CA TYR A 4 -9.92 -17.47 10.62
C TYR A 4 -8.65 -16.76 10.14
N GLU A 5 -8.45 -16.92 8.84
CA GLU A 5 -7.37 -16.36 8.04
C GLU A 5 -7.47 -14.82 8.07
N LEU A 6 -6.57 -14.17 8.83
CA LEU A 6 -6.48 -12.71 8.90
C LEU A 6 -5.89 -12.10 7.63
N PHE A 7 -4.87 -12.78 7.08
CA PHE A 7 -4.13 -12.33 5.92
C PHE A 7 -3.82 -13.51 5.01
N ASN A 8 -3.88 -13.27 3.71
CA ASN A 8 -3.52 -14.22 2.68
C ASN A 8 -2.72 -13.53 1.57
N ARG A 9 -2.34 -14.32 0.55
CA ARG A 9 -1.54 -13.83 -0.59
C ARG A 9 -2.19 -12.68 -1.35
N ASN A 10 -3.50 -12.49 -1.22
CA ASN A 10 -4.27 -11.44 -1.89
C ASN A 10 -4.57 -10.24 -0.99
N THR A 11 -4.20 -10.28 0.29
CA THR A 11 -4.41 -9.16 1.21
C THR A 11 -3.69 -7.90 0.71
N GLN A 12 -4.45 -6.81 0.61
CA GLN A 12 -3.93 -5.48 0.40
C GLN A 12 -4.26 -4.58 1.59
N ALA A 13 -3.35 -3.67 1.90
CA ALA A 13 -3.37 -2.82 3.07
C ALA A 13 -3.17 -1.35 2.69
N ILE A 14 -3.73 -0.48 3.52
CA ILE A 14 -3.51 0.96 3.49
C ILE A 14 -2.64 1.33 4.69
N ILE A 15 -1.52 2.01 4.45
CA ILE A 15 -0.58 2.40 5.50
C ILE A 15 -0.89 3.81 5.97
N TYR A 16 -1.15 3.99 7.27
CA TYR A 16 -1.36 5.31 7.85
C TYR A 16 -0.01 5.93 8.26
N GLY A 17 0.33 7.05 7.63
CA GLY A 17 1.62 7.73 7.79
C GLY A 17 2.64 7.33 6.71
N LEU A 18 3.51 8.27 6.34
CA LEU A 18 4.58 8.02 5.36
C LEU A 18 5.80 7.38 6.03
N GLN A 19 5.70 6.07 6.28
CA GLN A 19 6.78 5.28 6.84
C GLN A 19 7.59 4.61 5.72
N ARG A 20 8.49 5.38 5.08
CA ARG A 20 9.22 4.96 3.86
C ARG A 20 9.88 3.59 4.00
N ASN A 21 10.62 3.37 5.11
CA ASN A 21 11.36 2.12 5.33
C ASN A 21 10.42 0.92 5.57
N PRO A 22 9.40 1.00 6.45
CA PRO A 22 8.40 -0.05 6.57
C PRO A 22 7.67 -0.39 5.26
N ILE A 23 7.26 0.62 4.49
CA ILE A 23 6.58 0.42 3.20
C ILE A 23 7.48 -0.35 2.24
N GLN A 24 8.74 0.07 2.08
CA GLN A 24 9.68 -0.64 1.20
C GLN A 24 9.92 -2.08 1.68
N ARG A 25 10.06 -2.30 2.99
CA ARG A 25 10.23 -3.66 3.56
C ARG A 25 9.03 -4.58 3.27
N MET A 26 7.81 -4.07 3.31
CA MET A 26 6.62 -4.84 2.94
C MET A 26 6.65 -5.25 1.47
N LEU A 27 7.05 -4.33 0.58
CA LEU A 27 7.14 -4.60 -0.86
C LEU A 27 8.29 -5.55 -1.21
N ASP A 28 9.43 -5.43 -0.54
CA ASP A 28 10.56 -6.35 -0.69
C ASP A 28 10.12 -7.76 -0.26
N PHE A 29 9.38 -7.88 0.85
CA PHE A 29 8.78 -9.14 1.29
C PHE A 29 7.79 -9.71 0.26
N ASP A 30 6.93 -8.87 -0.30
CA ASP A 30 5.98 -9.29 -1.33
C ASP A 30 6.68 -9.83 -2.59
N PHE A 31 7.77 -9.18 -3.00
CA PHE A 31 8.57 -9.57 -4.15
C PHE A 31 9.25 -10.93 -3.92
N VAL A 32 9.94 -11.13 -2.80
CA VAL A 32 10.59 -12.42 -2.49
C VAL A 32 9.57 -13.54 -2.28
N SER A 33 8.37 -13.20 -1.79
CA SER A 33 7.24 -14.13 -1.64
C SER A 33 6.53 -14.45 -2.97
N LYS A 34 6.97 -13.84 -4.08
CA LYS A 34 6.41 -14.00 -5.43
C LYS A 34 4.91 -13.70 -5.47
N ARG A 35 4.50 -12.61 -4.83
CA ARG A 35 3.10 -12.16 -4.91
C ARG A 35 2.82 -11.56 -6.28
N GLU A 36 1.62 -11.81 -6.77
CA GLU A 36 1.13 -11.22 -8.02
C GLU A 36 0.78 -9.73 -7.85
N LYS A 37 0.24 -9.38 -6.68
CA LYS A 37 -0.14 -8.01 -6.29
C LYS A 37 0.62 -7.55 -5.05
N GLN A 38 0.99 -6.28 -5.03
CA GLN A 38 1.64 -5.66 -3.87
C GLN A 38 0.67 -5.58 -2.68
N SER A 39 1.18 -5.87 -1.49
CA SER A 39 0.41 -5.77 -0.24
C SER A 39 0.09 -4.33 0.14
N VAL A 40 0.92 -3.35 -0.25
CA VAL A 40 0.66 -1.94 0.03
C VAL A 40 -0.07 -1.33 -1.17
N ALA A 41 -1.36 -1.07 -1.01
CA ALA A 41 -2.18 -0.46 -2.06
C ALA A 41 -2.14 1.07 -2.03
N ALA A 42 -2.04 1.66 -0.83
CA ALA A 42 -2.09 3.10 -0.65
C ALA A 42 -1.46 3.55 0.67
N ILE A 43 -1.12 4.83 0.75
CA ILE A 43 -0.61 5.48 1.97
C ILE A 43 -1.54 6.64 2.33
N ILE A 44 -1.76 6.88 3.61
CA ILE A 44 -2.48 8.06 4.10
C ILE A 44 -1.48 9.02 4.74
N ARG A 45 -1.46 10.28 4.32
CA ARG A 45 -0.66 11.35 4.93
C ARG A 45 -1.51 12.61 5.10
N PRO A 46 -2.16 12.81 6.27
CA PRO A 46 -3.07 13.95 6.48
C PRO A 46 -2.39 15.31 6.43
N THR A 47 -1.10 15.36 6.79
CA THR A 47 -0.29 16.58 6.86
C THR A 47 0.11 17.14 5.50
N GLN A 48 -0.23 16.47 4.40
CA GLN A 48 0.12 16.92 3.06
C GLN A 48 -0.86 17.98 2.53
N ASN A 49 -0.35 18.89 1.70
CA ASN A 49 -1.18 19.96 1.10
C ASN A 49 -2.12 19.41 0.03
N ALA A 50 -1.57 18.65 -0.93
CA ALA A 50 -2.32 18.08 -2.05
C ALA A 50 -3.30 16.96 -1.63
N ALA A 51 -4.40 16.79 -2.36
CA ALA A 51 -5.33 15.69 -2.10
C ALA A 51 -4.68 14.31 -2.35
N ILE A 52 -3.86 14.22 -3.41
CA ILE A 52 -3.14 13.02 -3.83
C ILE A 52 -1.69 13.41 -4.13
N SER A 53 -0.75 12.57 -3.71
CA SER A 53 0.64 12.58 -4.18
C SER A 53 1.12 11.14 -4.40
N TYR A 54 2.36 10.93 -4.79
CA TYR A 54 2.89 9.60 -5.11
C TYR A 54 4.19 9.34 -4.37
N HIS A 55 4.35 8.13 -3.85
CA HIS A 55 5.60 7.62 -3.30
C HIS A 55 6.24 6.69 -4.31
N LYS A 56 7.38 7.09 -4.87
CA LYS A 56 8.24 6.18 -5.64
C LYS A 56 8.87 5.14 -4.71
N VAL A 57 8.77 3.88 -5.10
CA VAL A 57 9.28 2.70 -4.37
C VAL A 57 9.78 1.66 -5.37
N PHE A 58 10.50 0.65 -4.89
CA PHE A 58 10.95 -0.47 -5.72
C PHE A 58 10.10 -1.72 -5.49
N TYR A 59 9.88 -2.50 -6.55
CA TYR A 59 9.36 -3.86 -6.49
C TYR A 59 10.35 -4.78 -7.21
N GLY A 60 11.25 -5.40 -6.45
CA GLY A 60 12.46 -5.99 -6.99
C GLY A 60 13.35 -4.92 -7.61
N ASN A 61 13.64 -5.03 -8.91
CA ASN A 61 14.43 -4.04 -9.64
C ASN A 61 13.60 -3.00 -10.42
N LYS A 62 12.26 -3.05 -10.31
CA LYS A 62 11.36 -2.13 -11.02
C LYS A 62 10.95 -0.98 -10.11
N GLU A 63 11.04 0.26 -10.59
CA GLU A 63 10.44 1.41 -9.93
C GLU A 63 8.92 1.43 -10.18
N ILE A 64 8.16 1.56 -9.10
CA ILE A 64 6.71 1.75 -9.14
C ILE A 64 6.31 2.96 -8.27
N VAL A 65 5.05 3.37 -8.36
CA VAL A 65 4.49 4.43 -7.54
C VAL A 65 3.31 3.94 -6.72
N ILE A 66 3.29 4.30 -5.43
CA ILE A 66 2.16 4.06 -4.54
C ILE A 66 1.47 5.40 -4.26
N PRO A 67 0.14 5.50 -4.43
CA PRO A 67 -0.58 6.73 -4.16
C PRO A 67 -0.60 7.06 -2.66
N ILE A 68 -0.48 8.35 -2.37
CA ILE A 68 -0.55 8.92 -1.02
C ILE A 68 -1.76 9.84 -0.96
N TYR A 69 -2.77 9.45 -0.19
CA TYR A 69 -4.00 10.21 -0.03
C TYR A 69 -3.99 11.06 1.24
N LYS A 70 -4.67 12.20 1.19
CA LYS A 70 -4.82 13.06 2.37
C LYS A 70 -5.76 12.47 3.41
N THR A 71 -6.80 11.74 2.97
CA THR A 71 -7.85 11.17 3.83
C THR A 71 -8.10 9.70 3.52
N LEU A 72 -8.58 8.96 4.52
CA LEU A 72 -8.97 7.56 4.36
C LEU A 72 -10.11 7.38 3.35
N GLY A 73 -11.12 8.28 3.38
CA GLY A 73 -12.25 8.21 2.44
C GLY A 73 -11.82 8.32 0.97
N LEU A 74 -10.82 9.16 0.67
CA LEU A 74 -10.27 9.26 -0.67
C LEU A 74 -9.52 7.98 -1.07
N ALA A 75 -8.73 7.41 -0.15
CA ALA A 75 -8.02 6.16 -0.38
C ALA A 75 -8.98 5.00 -0.67
N MET A 76 -10.02 4.81 0.15
CA MET A 76 -10.99 3.74 -0.02
C MET A 76 -11.71 3.81 -1.37
N LYS A 77 -12.17 5.01 -1.77
CA LYS A 77 -12.89 5.19 -3.04
C LYS A 77 -12.02 4.82 -4.24
N THR A 78 -10.77 5.26 -4.26
CA THR A 78 -9.89 5.04 -5.41
C THR A 78 -9.31 3.62 -5.44
N THR A 79 -8.92 3.05 -4.30
CA THR A 79 -8.34 1.70 -4.23
C THR A 79 -9.38 0.62 -4.58
N LEU A 80 -10.64 0.75 -4.14
CA LEU A 80 -11.70 -0.22 -4.44
C LEU A 80 -12.18 -0.18 -5.90
N THR A 81 -11.93 0.92 -6.62
CA THR A 81 -12.36 1.05 -8.03
C THR A 81 -11.32 0.48 -9.01
N LEU A 82 -10.08 0.23 -8.54
CA LEU A 82 -8.97 -0.28 -9.34
C LEU A 82 -8.65 -1.77 -9.07
N MET A 83 -9.37 -2.40 -8.15
CA MET A 83 -9.27 -3.82 -7.79
C MET A 83 -10.24 -4.66 -8.61
#